data_AF-A0A2V7RDJ8-F1
#
_entry.id   AF-A0A2V7RDJ8-F1
#
_cell.length_a   1.000
_cell.length_b   1.000
_cell.length_c   1.000
_cell.angle_alpha   90.00
_cell.angle_beta   90.00
_cell.angle_gamma   90.00
#
_symmetry.space_group_name_H-M   'P 1'
#
loop_
_entity.id
_entity.type
_entity.pdbx_description
1 polymer ?
#
loop_
_entity_poly.entity_id
_entity_poly.type
_entity_poly.pdbx_seq_one_letter_code
_entity_poly.pdbx_strand_id
1 'polypeptide(L)'
;MRLRQRGRRREVPLEAVAGHRSPEAPSDVAALQEAVAALPDPLRSVLVLKEMEGYSHAEVAALLGISAGASRARLMRAITRLRRTLGEDR
;
A
#
# COMPACT_ATOMS: atom_id res chain seq x y z
N MET A 1 44.27 33.74 26.57
CA MET A 1 42.87 34.14 26.35
C MET A 1 42.46 33.80 24.91
N ARG A 2 41.31 33.14 24.73
CA ARG A 2 40.74 32.73 23.43
C ARG A 2 40.00 33.92 22.78
N LEU A 3 40.20 34.18 21.50
CA LEU A 3 39.20 34.76 20.59
C LEU A 3 39.38 34.07 19.23
N ARG A 4 38.56 33.06 18.92
CA ARG A 4 37.24 33.15 18.27
C ARG A 4 37.30 33.70 16.84
N GLN A 5 37.32 32.73 15.91
CA GLN A 5 36.35 32.57 14.84
C GLN A 5 35.91 33.83 14.08
N ARG A 6 36.42 33.95 12.85
CA ARG A 6 35.59 34.33 11.70
C ARG A 6 35.96 33.43 10.54
N GLY A 7 35.56 32.16 10.67
CA GLY A 7 35.56 31.22 9.57
C GLY A 7 34.67 31.77 8.48
N ARG A 8 35.27 31.97 7.30
CA ARG A 8 34.63 32.37 6.05
C ARG A 8 33.27 31.70 5.92
N ARG A 9 32.22 32.51 5.96
CA ARG A 9 30.88 32.11 5.56
C ARG A 9 30.99 31.75 4.08
N ARG A 10 31.04 30.46 3.78
CA ARG A 10 31.09 29.92 2.43
C ARG A 10 29.63 29.90 1.96
N GLU A 11 29.25 30.89 1.18
CA GLU A 11 27.91 30.92 0.57
C GLU A 11 27.83 29.79 -0.45
N VAL A 12 26.83 28.93 -0.30
CA VAL A 12 26.56 27.82 -1.21
C VAL A 12 25.53 28.31 -2.23
N PRO A 13 25.83 28.27 -3.54
CA PRO A 13 24.90 28.69 -4.60
C PRO A 13 23.59 27.89 -4.54
N LEU A 14 22.46 28.56 -4.83
CA LEU A 14 21.09 28.02 -4.75
C LEU A 14 20.73 27.04 -5.89
N GLU A 15 21.68 26.70 -6.74
CA GLU A 15 21.46 25.91 -7.96
C GLU A 15 22.07 24.52 -7.85
N ALA A 16 21.51 23.70 -6.96
CA ALA A 16 21.73 22.25 -6.99
C ALA A 16 20.58 21.49 -6.32
N VAL A 17 19.32 21.87 -6.59
CA VAL A 17 18.19 20.95 -6.38
C VAL A 17 18.06 20.05 -7.61
N ALA A 18 19.15 19.38 -7.97
CA ALA A 18 19.10 18.12 -8.71
C ALA A 18 19.19 16.99 -7.67
N GLY A 19 18.27 17.03 -6.70
CA GLY A 19 18.04 15.93 -5.77
C GLY A 19 17.40 14.80 -6.55
N HIS A 20 18.22 13.93 -7.12
CA HIS A 20 17.98 12.52 -7.37
C HIS A 20 16.52 12.10 -7.17
N ARG A 21 15.68 12.25 -8.22
CA ARG A 21 14.51 11.39 -8.30
C ARG A 21 15.04 10.01 -8.67
N SER A 22 15.54 9.30 -7.68
CA SER A 22 15.61 7.84 -7.75
C SER A 22 14.20 7.37 -8.14
N PRO A 23 14.03 6.36 -9.00
CA PRO A 23 12.75 5.65 -9.02
C PRO A 23 12.60 5.08 -7.62
N GLU A 24 11.92 5.80 -6.72
CA GLU A 24 11.53 5.29 -5.42
C GLU A 24 10.79 4.00 -5.72
N ALA A 25 11.34 2.88 -5.26
CA ALA A 25 10.56 1.66 -5.15
C ALA A 25 9.22 2.06 -4.52
N PRO A 26 8.08 1.61 -5.07
CA PRO A 26 6.78 1.97 -4.51
C PRO A 26 6.87 1.74 -3.00
N SER A 27 6.48 2.74 -2.21
CA SER A 27 6.34 2.53 -0.78
C SER A 27 5.47 1.29 -0.55
N ASP A 28 5.65 0.55 0.54
CA ASP A 28 4.87 -0.66 0.81
C ASP A 28 3.36 -0.40 0.69
N VAL A 29 2.92 0.82 1.04
CA VAL A 29 1.55 1.30 0.88
C VAL A 29 1.15 1.43 -0.60
N ALA A 30 1.98 2.05 -1.45
CA ALA A 30 1.70 2.18 -2.88
C ALA A 30 1.67 0.81 -3.58
N ALA A 31 2.61 -0.07 -3.25
CA ALA A 31 2.62 -1.45 -3.76
C ALA A 31 1.36 -2.22 -3.34
N LEU A 32 0.92 -2.09 -2.09
CA LEU A 32 -0.32 -2.70 -1.61
C LEU A 32 -1.56 -2.16 -2.34
N GLN A 33 -1.64 -0.84 -2.54
CA GLN A 33 -2.76 -0.23 -3.26
C GLN A 33 -2.86 -0.73 -4.70
N GLU A 34 -1.73 -0.81 -5.41
CA GLU A 34 -1.67 -1.38 -6.75
C GLU A 34 -2.06 -2.86 -6.77
N ALA A 35 -1.59 -3.65 -5.80
CA ALA A 35 -1.93 -5.06 -5.69
C ALA A 35 -3.42 -5.28 -5.42
N VAL A 36 -4.05 -4.46 -4.55
CA VAL A 36 -5.49 -4.49 -4.29
C VAL A 36 -6.27 -4.07 -5.53
N ALA A 37 -5.83 -3.03 -6.25
CA ALA A 37 -6.45 -2.59 -7.50
C ALA A 37 -6.40 -3.68 -8.58
N ALA A 38 -5.32 -4.47 -8.64
CA ALA A 38 -5.15 -5.57 -9.59
C ALA A 38 -5.94 -6.85 -9.25
N LEU A 39 -6.62 -6.91 -8.10
CA LEU A 39 -7.49 -8.05 -7.77
C LEU A 39 -8.72 -8.10 -8.71
N PRO A 40 -9.15 -9.30 -9.13
CA PRO A 40 -10.43 -9.47 -9.80
C PRO A 40 -11.58 -8.89 -8.97
N ASP A 41 -12.52 -8.21 -9.62
CA ASP A 41 -13.62 -7.50 -8.96
C ASP A 41 -14.36 -8.30 -7.87
N PRO A 42 -14.69 -9.61 -8.06
CA PRO A 42 -15.38 -10.37 -7.02
C PRO A 42 -14.54 -10.60 -5.76
N LEU A 43 -13.21 -10.62 -5.88
CA LEU A 43 -12.30 -10.75 -4.74
C LEU A 43 -12.09 -9.39 -4.06
N ARG A 44 -11.86 -8.34 -4.86
CA ARG A 44 -11.67 -6.97 -4.37
C ARG A 44 -12.90 -6.49 -3.60
N SER A 45 -14.10 -6.72 -4.13
CA SER A 45 -15.36 -6.31 -3.49
C SER A 45 -15.53 -6.93 -2.10
N VAL A 46 -15.25 -8.25 -1.97
CA VAL A 46 -15.34 -8.94 -0.68
C VAL A 46 -14.29 -8.43 0.31
N LEU A 47 -13.05 -8.22 -0.15
CA LEU A 47 -11.97 -7.69 0.68
C LEU A 47 -12.30 -6.31 1.23
N VAL A 48 -12.71 -5.38 0.36
CA VAL A 48 -13.05 -4.01 0.74
C VAL A 48 -14.20 -4.00 1.75
N LEU A 49 -15.33 -4.65 1.42
CA LEU A 49 -16.49 -4.66 2.30
C LEU A 49 -16.18 -5.31 3.67
N LYS A 50 -15.39 -6.39 3.71
CA LYS A 50 -15.11 -7.11 4.95
C LYS A 50 -14.06 -6.41 5.83
N GLU A 51 -12.95 -5.97 5.23
CA GLU A 51 -11.76 -5.51 5.97
C GLU A 51 -11.68 -3.99 6.08
N MET A 52 -12.16 -3.25 5.07
CA MET A 52 -12.08 -1.79 5.06
C MET A 52 -13.37 -1.16 5.59
N GLU A 53 -14.52 -1.71 5.21
CA GLU A 53 -15.83 -1.20 5.62
C GLU A 53 -16.39 -1.91 6.87
N GLY A 54 -15.79 -3.05 7.26
CA GLY A 54 -16.12 -3.74 8.51
C GLY A 54 -17.39 -4.61 8.51
N TYR A 55 -18.01 -4.87 7.35
CA TYR A 55 -19.18 -5.74 7.25
C TYR A 55 -18.88 -7.18 7.70
N SER A 56 -19.88 -7.91 8.15
CA SER A 56 -19.81 -9.36 8.38
C SER A 56 -19.89 -10.15 7.06
N HIS A 57 -19.46 -11.42 7.07
CA HIS A 57 -19.63 -12.28 5.88
C HIS A 57 -21.09 -12.49 5.47
N ALA A 58 -22.04 -12.38 6.41
CA ALA A 58 -23.46 -12.50 6.12
C ALA A 58 -23.98 -11.25 5.39
N GLU A 59 -23.59 -10.05 5.82
CA GLU A 59 -23.95 -8.79 5.17
C GLU A 59 -23.30 -8.68 3.78
N VAL A 60 -22.02 -9.01 3.66
CA VAL A 60 -21.34 -9.06 2.35
C VAL A 60 -22.03 -10.05 1.40
N ALA A 61 -22.44 -11.20 1.92
CA ALA A 61 -23.15 -12.20 1.14
C ALA A 61 -24.50 -11.67 0.62
N ALA A 62 -25.27 -10.99 1.47
CA ALA A 62 -26.53 -10.36 1.09
C ALA A 62 -26.34 -9.26 0.05
N LEU A 63 -25.34 -8.37 0.24
CA LEU A 63 -25.05 -7.26 -0.67
C LEU A 63 -24.60 -7.73 -2.07
N LEU A 64 -23.84 -8.81 -2.14
CA LEU A 64 -23.27 -9.32 -3.39
C LEU A 64 -24.07 -10.46 -4.03
N GLY A 65 -25.17 -10.91 -3.42
CA GLY A 65 -25.98 -12.02 -3.92
C GLY A 65 -25.23 -13.36 -3.95
N ILE A 66 -24.41 -13.64 -2.92
CA ILE A 66 -23.62 -14.87 -2.81
C ILE A 66 -23.85 -15.58 -1.47
N SER A 67 -23.28 -16.77 -1.27
CA SER A 67 -23.29 -17.41 0.05
C SER A 67 -22.22 -16.85 0.98
N ALA A 68 -22.47 -16.89 2.30
CA ALA A 68 -21.46 -16.51 3.29
C ALA A 68 -20.19 -17.39 3.24
N GLY A 69 -20.32 -18.65 2.79
CA GLY A 69 -19.18 -19.52 2.49
C GLY A 69 -18.36 -19.02 1.29
N ALA A 70 -19.03 -18.58 0.22
CA ALA A 70 -18.38 -17.98 -0.93
C ALA A 70 -17.67 -16.67 -0.58
N SER A 71 -18.24 -15.84 0.31
CA SER A 71 -17.60 -14.64 0.85
C SER A 71 -16.28 -15.00 1.56
N ARG A 72 -16.29 -15.95 2.51
CA ARG A 72 -15.05 -16.43 3.18
C ARG A 72 -14.01 -16.95 2.18
N ALA A 73 -14.43 -17.79 1.23
CA ALA A 73 -13.52 -18.36 0.24
C ALA A 73 -12.92 -17.29 -0.69
N ARG A 74 -13.71 -16.26 -1.05
CA ARG A 74 -13.21 -15.13 -1.86
C ARG A 74 -12.23 -14.27 -1.08
N LEU A 75 -12.49 -14.00 0.20
CA LEU A 75 -11.56 -13.27 1.06
C LEU A 75 -10.21 -14.00 1.15
N MET A 76 -10.22 -15.30 1.46
CA MET A 76 -8.98 -16.09 1.53
C MET A 76 -8.21 -16.06 0.21
N ARG A 77 -8.89 -16.22 -0.92
CA ARG A 77 -8.26 -16.12 -2.25
C ARG A 77 -7.70 -14.72 -2.54
N ALA A 78 -8.37 -13.67 -2.09
CA ALA A 78 -7.87 -12.30 -2.20
C ALA A 78 -6.55 -12.15 -1.45
N ILE A 79 -6.52 -12.56 -0.17
CA ILE A 79 -5.33 -12.48 0.70
C ILE A 79 -4.17 -13.30 0.13
N THR A 80 -4.39 -14.55 -0.27
CA THR A 80 -3.35 -15.38 -0.90
C THR A 80 -2.78 -14.72 -2.16
N ARG A 81 -3.63 -14.09 -2.98
CA ARG A 81 -3.17 -13.40 -4.19
C ARG A 81 -2.36 -12.14 -3.86
N LEU A 82 -2.75 -11.39 -2.83
CA LEU A 82 -2.00 -10.23 -2.36
C LEU A 82 -0.61 -10.64 -1.84
N ARG A 83 -0.54 -11.65 -0.96
CA ARG A 83 0.74 -12.19 -0.45
C ARG A 83 1.69 -12.60 -1.56
N ARG A 84 1.17 -13.33 -2.56
CA ARG A 84 1.96 -13.74 -3.73
C ARG A 84 2.43 -12.55 -4.57
N THR A 85 1.62 -11.50 -4.68
CA THR A 85 1.95 -10.31 -5.48
C THR A 85 2.98 -9.43 -4.77
N LEU A 86 2.89 -9.33 -3.45
CA LEU A 86 3.81 -8.55 -2.61
C LEU A 86 5.09 -9.31 -2.24
N GLY A 87 5.19 -10.59 -2.60
CA GLY A 87 6.40 -11.40 -2.38
C GLY A 87 6.57 -11.90 -0.95
N GLU A 88 5.50 -11.93 -0.14
CA GLU A 88 5.53 -12.43 1.24
C GLU A 88 5.62 -13.96 1.33
N ASP A 89 5.31 -14.69 0.25
CA ASP A 89 5.39 -16.16 0.18
C ASP A 89 6.81 -16.66 -0.19
N ARG A 90 7.88 -15.95 0.21
CA ARG A 90 9.27 -16.27 -0.13
C ARG A 90 10.05 -16.94 1.01
#